data_AF-W0A3Q0-F1
#
_entry.id   AF-W0A3Q0-F1
#
_cell.length_a   1.000
_cell.length_b   1.000
_cell.length_c   1.000
_cell.angle_alpha   90.00
_cell.angle_beta   90.00
_cell.angle_gamma   90.00
#
_symmetry.space_group_name_H-M   'P 1'
#
loop_
_entity.id
_entity.type
_entity.pdbx_description
1 polymer ?
#
loop_
_entity_poly.entity_id
_entity_poly.type
_entity_poly.pdbx_seq_one_letter_code
_entity_poly.pdbx_strand_id
1 'polypeptide(L)'
;MALLLAEPAFCRFLARMVQMAGLLSPASNGADGRDLHFHEGRRSLAFDLLREAEAGQPVAARHPHAVATLVAALTAPKPSHPPQPAARRGEEPDPRYDDIDDEQPDPALDAGGRPAG
;
A
#
# COMPACT_ATOMS: atom_id res chain seq x y z
N MET A 1 -23.97 3.50 16.19
CA MET A 1 -23.14 3.27 14.99
C MET A 1 -23.36 4.31 13.90
N ALA A 2 -24.58 4.72 13.57
CA ALA A 2 -24.82 5.81 12.61
C ALA A 2 -24.00 7.08 12.90
N LEU A 3 -23.97 7.50 14.18
CA LEU A 3 -23.12 8.62 14.63
C LEU A 3 -21.61 8.37 14.44
N LEU A 4 -21.16 7.11 14.58
CA LEU A 4 -19.75 6.76 14.35
C LEU A 4 -19.42 6.75 12.86
N LEU A 5 -20.29 6.24 11.98
CA LEU A 5 -20.05 6.32 10.52
C LEU A 5 -20.17 7.74 9.97
N ALA A 6 -20.85 8.65 10.69
CA ALA A 6 -20.82 10.08 10.37
C ALA A 6 -19.47 10.73 10.75
N GLU A 7 -18.69 10.10 11.64
CA GLU A 7 -17.40 10.62 12.10
C GLU A 7 -16.27 10.22 11.13
N PRO A 8 -15.63 11.17 10.43
CA PRO A 8 -14.58 10.86 9.46
C PRO A 8 -13.41 10.08 10.07
N ALA A 9 -13.10 10.28 11.35
CA ALA A 9 -12.03 9.55 12.03
C ALA A 9 -12.31 8.04 12.11
N PHE A 10 -13.55 7.65 12.39
CA PHE A 10 -13.95 6.26 12.47
C PHE A 10 -13.95 5.60 11.09
N CYS A 11 -14.45 6.29 10.06
CA CYS A 11 -14.40 5.77 8.69
C CYS A 11 -12.97 5.58 8.18
N ARG A 12 -12.04 6.48 8.52
CA ARG A 12 -10.61 6.30 8.23
C ARG A 12 -10.01 5.10 8.98
N PHE A 13 -10.41 4.89 10.24
CA PHE A 13 -10.01 3.71 10.98
C PHE A 13 -10.46 2.43 10.28
N LEU A 14 -11.74 2.34 9.87
CA LEU A 14 -12.26 1.20 9.11
C LEU A 14 -11.53 1.02 7.77
N ALA A 15 -11.30 2.10 7.03
CA ALA A 15 -10.56 2.06 5.78
C ALA A 15 -9.13 1.54 5.97
N ARG A 16 -8.45 1.96 7.05
CA ARG A 16 -7.12 1.45 7.41
C ARG A 16 -7.16 -0.04 7.74
N MET A 17 -8.18 -0.51 8.47
CA MET A 17 -8.33 -1.94 8.77
C MET A 17 -8.54 -2.76 7.49
N VAL A 18 -9.38 -2.29 6.57
CA VAL A 18 -9.62 -2.92 5.26
C VAL A 18 -8.32 -3.00 4.43
N GLN A 19 -7.54 -1.92 4.40
CA GLN A 19 -6.25 -1.87 3.69
C GLN A 19 -5.22 -2.80 4.33
N MET A 20 -5.07 -2.75 5.65
CA MET A 20 -4.12 -3.59 6.38
C MET A 20 -4.45 -5.06 6.18
N ALA A 21 -5.73 -5.44 6.19
CA ALA A 21 -6.17 -6.80 5.94
C ALA A 21 -5.93 -7.29 4.51
N GLY A 22 -5.52 -6.42 3.57
CA GLY A 22 -5.31 -6.78 2.18
C GLY A 22 -6.61 -7.23 1.49
N LEU A 23 -7.75 -6.65 1.90
CA LEU A 23 -9.07 -6.99 1.37
C LEU A 23 -9.21 -6.59 -0.11
N LEU A 24 -8.53 -5.51 -0.49
CA LEU A 24 -8.50 -4.97 -1.86
C LEU A 24 -7.25 -5.40 -2.63
N SER A 25 -6.35 -6.15 -1.99
CA SER A 25 -5.15 -6.67 -2.62
C SER A 25 -5.48 -7.98 -3.35
N PRO A 26 -4.85 -8.25 -4.52
CA PRO A 26 -4.94 -9.54 -5.18
C PRO A 26 -4.63 -10.67 -4.17
N ALA A 27 -5.31 -11.81 -4.30
CA ALA A 27 -5.05 -12.95 -3.43
C ALA A 27 -3.55 -13.31 -3.45
N SER A 28 -2.96 -13.49 -2.26
CA SER A 28 -1.61 -14.02 -2.13
C SER A 28 -1.59 -15.37 -2.84
N ASN A 29 -0.86 -15.43 -3.94
CA ASN A 29 -0.61 -16.63 -4.72
C ASN A 29 -0.08 -17.66 -3.72
N GLY A 30 -0.78 -18.79 -3.54
CA GLY A 30 -0.53 -19.77 -2.48
C GLY A 30 0.81 -20.51 -2.57
N ALA A 31 1.81 -19.94 -3.24
CA ALA A 31 3.13 -20.51 -3.46
C ALA A 31 3.84 -20.90 -2.15
N ASP A 32 3.58 -20.17 -1.05
CA ASP A 32 4.24 -20.44 0.24
C ASP A 32 3.36 -21.04 1.32
N GLY A 33 2.04 -21.21 1.11
CA GLY A 33 1.09 -21.95 1.97
C GLY A 33 0.89 -21.45 3.42
N ARG A 34 1.98 -21.17 4.15
CA ARG A 34 2.05 -20.61 5.51
C ARG A 34 1.49 -19.19 5.57
N ASP A 35 1.76 -18.38 4.56
CA ASP A 35 1.28 -16.99 4.53
C ASP A 35 -0.19 -16.90 4.14
N LEU A 36 -0.73 -17.88 3.42
CA LEU A 36 -2.13 -17.88 2.98
C LEU A 36 -3.09 -17.89 4.17
N HIS A 37 -2.87 -18.77 5.16
CA HIS A 37 -3.72 -18.84 6.36
C HIS A 37 -3.66 -17.55 7.18
N PHE A 38 -2.48 -16.95 7.28
CA PHE A 38 -2.30 -15.66 7.96
C PHE A 38 -3.05 -14.52 7.24
N HIS A 39 -2.92 -14.43 5.92
CA HIS A 39 -3.62 -13.42 5.12
C HIS A 39 -5.14 -13.60 5.16
N GLU A 40 -5.62 -14.85 5.08
CA GLU A 40 -7.06 -15.13 5.11
C GLU A 40 -7.68 -14.87 6.48
N GLY A 41 -6.95 -15.13 7.57
CA GLY A 41 -7.38 -14.76 8.92
C GLY A 41 -7.57 -13.25 9.08
N ARG A 42 -6.65 -12.44 8.52
CA ARG A 42 -6.76 -10.97 8.56
C ARG A 42 -7.93 -10.46 7.72
N ARG A 43 -8.17 -11.04 6.54
CA ARG A 43 -9.33 -10.71 5.70
C ARG A 43 -10.64 -11.04 6.40
N SER A 44 -10.72 -12.21 7.02
CA SER A 44 -11.89 -12.65 7.79
C SER A 44 -12.19 -11.65 8.91
N LEU A 45 -11.18 -11.26 9.69
CA LEU A 45 -11.34 -10.25 10.74
C LEU A 45 -11.84 -8.89 10.20
N ALA A 46 -11.35 -8.44 9.04
CA ALA A 46 -11.83 -7.20 8.45
C ALA A 46 -13.30 -7.28 8.02
N PHE A 47 -13.74 -8.44 7.49
CA PHE A 47 -15.15 -8.66 7.19
C PHE A 47 -16.02 -8.69 8.45
N ASP A 48 -15.54 -9.27 9.53
CA ASP A 48 -16.28 -9.28 10.80
C ASP A 48 -16.43 -7.87 11.37
N LEU A 49 -15.37 -7.05 11.33
CA LEU A 49 -15.44 -5.64 11.72
C LEU A 49 -16.45 -4.85 10.87
N LEU A 50 -16.48 -5.09 9.55
CA LEU A 50 -17.46 -4.46 8.67
C LEU A 50 -18.89 -4.91 8.99
N ARG A 51 -19.10 -6.20 9.28
CA ARG A 51 -20.40 -6.75 9.68
C ARG A 51 -20.88 -6.19 11.00
N GLU A 52 -20.01 -6.07 12.00
CA GLU A 52 -20.36 -5.46 13.29
C GLU A 52 -20.70 -3.97 13.14
N ALA A 53 -19.94 -3.25 12.32
CA ALA A 53 -20.24 -1.86 11.97
C ALA A 53 -21.58 -1.72 11.20
N GLU A 54 -21.90 -2.66 10.31
CA GLU A 54 -23.18 -2.70 9.60
C GLU A 54 -24.35 -3.06 10.54
N ALA A 55 -24.17 -4.04 11.43
CA ALA A 55 -25.18 -4.49 12.38
C ALA A 55 -25.60 -3.37 13.35
N GLY A 56 -24.68 -2.44 13.65
CA GLY A 56 -25.00 -1.25 14.43
C GLY A 56 -25.81 -0.17 13.69
N GLN A 57 -25.99 -0.25 12.37
CA GLN A 57 -26.76 0.71 11.57
C GLN A 57 -28.29 0.51 11.73
N PRO A 58 -29.11 1.54 11.43
CA PRO A 58 -30.56 1.36 11.26
C PRO A 58 -30.85 0.32 10.19
N VAL A 59 -31.89 -0.50 10.37
CA VAL A 59 -32.23 -1.61 9.46
C VAL A 59 -32.36 -1.15 7.99
N ALA A 60 -32.94 0.04 7.76
CA ALA A 60 -33.09 0.61 6.42
C ALA A 60 -31.77 0.96 5.72
N ALA A 61 -30.69 1.15 6.47
CA ALA A 61 -29.37 1.46 5.95
C ALA A 61 -28.47 0.21 5.84
N ARG A 62 -28.96 -0.97 6.26
CA ARG A 62 -28.18 -2.21 6.26
C ARG A 62 -28.13 -2.85 4.88
N HIS A 63 -26.96 -3.38 4.51
CA HIS A 63 -26.74 -4.23 3.37
C HIS A 63 -26.26 -5.63 3.82
N PRO A 64 -26.74 -6.74 3.22
CA PRO A 64 -26.37 -8.11 3.62
C PRO A 64 -24.86 -8.40 3.62
N HIS A 65 -24.11 -7.64 2.82
CA HIS A 65 -22.66 -7.80 2.65
C HIS A 65 -21.84 -6.62 3.20
N ALA A 66 -22.42 -5.80 4.08
CA ALA A 66 -21.77 -4.61 4.66
C ALA A 66 -21.22 -3.60 3.62
N VAL A 67 -21.79 -3.61 2.41
CA VAL A 67 -21.30 -2.80 1.28
C VAL A 67 -21.47 -1.32 1.55
N ALA A 68 -22.59 -0.92 2.17
CA ALA A 68 -22.84 0.47 2.52
C ALA A 68 -21.78 1.01 3.51
N THR A 69 -21.45 0.24 4.55
CA THR A 69 -20.38 0.58 5.50
C THR A 69 -19.01 0.62 4.83
N LEU A 70 -18.70 -0.34 3.95
CA LEU A 70 -17.45 -0.35 3.20
C LEU A 70 -17.31 0.90 2.33
N VAL A 71 -18.36 1.28 1.60
CA VAL A 71 -18.37 2.50 0.77
C VAL A 71 -18.13 3.73 1.65
N ALA A 72 -18.87 3.88 2.76
CA ALA A 72 -18.70 5.01 3.67
C ALA A 72 -17.27 5.11 4.23
N ALA A 73 -16.65 3.98 4.57
CA ALA A 73 -15.26 3.93 5.01
C ALA A 73 -14.29 4.41 3.92
N LEU A 74 -14.46 3.94 2.68
CA LEU A 74 -13.56 4.23 1.57
C LEU A 74 -13.72 5.66 1.01
N THR A 75 -14.91 6.25 1.09
CA THR A 75 -15.19 7.60 0.59
C THR A 75 -14.92 8.70 1.63
N ALA A 76 -14.50 8.33 2.84
CA ALA A 76 -14.26 9.31 3.90
C ALA A 76 -13.16 10.30 3.51
N PRO A 77 -13.33 11.60 3.82
CA PRO A 77 -12.34 12.61 3.50
C PRO A 77 -11.00 12.28 4.18
N LYS A 78 -9.96 12.19 3.35
CA LYS A 78 -8.58 12.06 3.82
C LYS A 78 -8.16 13.38 4.46
N PRO A 79 -7.37 13.36 5.55
CA PRO A 79 -6.80 14.59 6.06
C PRO A 79 -6.01 15.25 4.94
N SER A 80 -6.27 16.54 4.69
CA SER A 80 -5.42 17.33 3.82
C SER A 80 -4.02 17.28 4.42
N HIS A 81 -3.05 16.72 3.70
CA HIS A 81 -1.66 16.92 4.07
C HIS A 81 -1.44 18.44 4.19
N PRO A 82 -0.79 18.93 5.26
CA PRO A 82 -0.34 20.31 5.26
C PRO A 82 0.48 20.50 3.99
N PRO A 83 0.33 21.63 3.27
CA PRO A 83 1.12 21.87 2.08
C PRO A 83 2.59 21.68 2.45
N GLN A 84 3.26 20.73 1.80
CA GLN A 84 4.72 20.68 1.90
C GLN A 84 5.20 22.07 1.47
N PRO A 85 6.07 22.73 2.27
CA PRO A 85 6.69 23.96 1.80
C PRO A 85 7.35 23.60 0.47
N ALA A 86 6.92 24.27 -0.61
CA ALA A 86 7.52 24.08 -1.92
C ALA A 86 9.03 24.16 -1.73
N ALA A 87 9.73 23.05 -1.98
CA ALA A 87 11.17 23.06 -2.04
C ALA A 87 11.54 24.23 -2.95
N ARG A 88 12.24 25.22 -2.39
CA ARG A 88 12.69 26.38 -3.15
C ARG A 88 13.53 25.83 -4.28
N ARG A 89 12.99 25.88 -5.50
CA ARG A 89 13.70 25.51 -6.72
C ARG A 89 14.90 26.44 -6.85
N GLY A 90 16.04 25.98 -6.38
CA GLY A 90 17.26 26.76 -6.22
C GLY A 90 18.28 26.03 -5.35
N GLU A 91 18.46 24.73 -5.59
CA GLU A 91 19.72 24.08 -5.22
C GLU A 91 20.61 24.17 -6.47
N GLU A 92 21.66 24.97 -6.36
CA GLU A 92 22.76 25.03 -7.32
C GLU A 92 23.30 23.61 -7.56
N PRO A 93 23.72 23.26 -8.79
CA PRO A 93 24.39 22.00 -9.03
C PRO A 93 25.65 21.92 -8.17
N ASP A 94 25.78 20.88 -7.35
CA ASP A 94 27.02 20.58 -6.61
C ASP A 94 28.12 20.22 -7.63
N PRO A 95 29.20 21.02 -7.77
CA PRO A 95 30.24 20.79 -8.78
C PRO A 95 31.12 19.56 -8.51
N ARG A 96 30.81 18.75 -7.48
CA ARG A 96 31.61 17.57 -7.10
C ARG A 96 31.43 16.34 -7.99
N TYR A 97 30.52 16.37 -8.97
CA TYR A 97 30.21 15.20 -9.81
C TYR A 97 30.36 15.43 -11.32
N ASP A 98 30.98 16.52 -11.77
CA ASP A 98 31.20 16.78 -13.21
C ASP A 98 32.40 16.02 -13.81
N ASP A 99 33.26 15.41 -12.99
CA ASP A 99 34.52 14.78 -13.46
C ASP A 99 34.49 13.24 -13.54
N ILE A 100 33.32 12.61 -13.64
CA ILE A 100 33.24 11.16 -13.92
C ILE A 100 33.04 10.97 -15.43
N ASP A 101 34.12 11.19 -16.18
CA ASP A 101 34.22 10.72 -17.56
C ASP A 101 34.27 9.18 -17.57
N ASP A 102 33.31 8.58 -18.29
CA ASP A 102 33.18 7.15 -18.58
C ASP A 102 34.38 6.66 -19.42
N GLU A 103 35.54 6.47 -18.80
CA GLU A 103 36.64 5.73 -19.42
C GLU A 103 36.48 4.24 -19.09
N GLN A 104 35.71 3.53 -19.93
CA GLN A 104 35.64 2.08 -19.88
C GLN A 104 37.05 1.48 -20.05
N PRO A 105 37.52 0.62 -19.12
CA PRO A 105 38.75 -0.12 -19.34
C PRO A 105 38.50 -1.21 -20.41
N ASP A 106 39.25 -1.10 -21.50
CA ASP A 106 39.33 -2.04 -22.61
C ASP A 106 39.61 -3.47 -22.10
N PRO A 107 38.73 -4.46 -22.31
CA PRO A 107 38.95 -5.84 -21.90
C PRO A 107 39.89 -6.56 -22.90
N ALA A 108 41.06 -5.99 -23.13
CA ALA A 108 42.14 -6.64 -23.82
C ALA A 108 43.31 -6.78 -22.85
N LEU A 109 43.56 -8.03 -22.43
CA LEU A 109 44.79 -8.63 -21.89
C LEU A 109 44.56 -9.34 -20.55
N ASP A 110 44.11 -10.59 -20.64
CA ASP A 110 44.68 -11.65 -19.79
C ASP A 110 45.06 -12.85 -20.67
N ALA A 111 46.27 -13.33 -20.45
CA ALA A 111 47.01 -14.26 -21.28
C ALA A 111 46.98 -15.66 -20.66
N GLY A 112 46.74 -16.70 -21.46
CA GLY A 112 46.83 -18.08 -20.98
C GLY A 112 46.67 -19.10 -22.10
N GLY A 113 47.78 -19.64 -22.58
CA GLY A 113 47.86 -20.39 -23.84
C GLY A 113 47.30 -21.82 -23.83
N ARG A 114 47.23 -22.40 -25.04
CA ARG A 114 47.63 -23.78 -25.35
C ARG A 114 47.73 -24.02 -26.87
N PRO A 115 48.55 -25.00 -27.32
CA PRO A 115 49.07 -25.09 -28.68
C PRO A 115 48.23 -26.02 -29.58
N ALA A 116 48.28 -25.77 -30.89
CA ALA A 116 47.99 -26.79 -31.91
C ALA A 116 48.57 -26.36 -33.27
N GLY A 117 49.37 -27.24 -33.88
CA GLY A 117 49.83 -27.14 -35.27
C GLY A 117 51.33 -27.04 -35.42
#